data_AF-A0A1Y4RNY2-F1
#
_entry.id   AF-A0A1Y4RNY2-F1
#
_cell.length_a   1.000
_cell.length_b   1.000
_cell.length_c   1.000
_cell.angle_alpha   90.00
_cell.angle_beta   90.00
_cell.angle_gamma   90.00
#
_symmetry.space_group_name_H-M   'P 1'
#
loop_
_entity.id
_entity.type
_entity.pdbx_description
1 polymer ?
#
loop_
_entity_poly.entity_id
_entity_poly.type
_entity_poly.pdbx_seq_one_letter_code
_entity_poly.pdbx_strand_id
1 'polypeptide(L)'
;MNAYAPSRRVGIDITFALLDTEAAGNATPTASGAEAFSDLPRLLSGEAQSPGKAMTMEDGLVVTDGTWSPLPDDAVVPWWSTALSDESGQFTAPPTLTLDLSAPASSVGFSLTFDEPAGCWPSQVRLTAYRGGEPLEQQTFAVSGPLLAADLPVEHYDKVVAEFLATPVGYRRVKLYSFLFGIVQRFDPDTIVTATFSAGCSAACESIPSAELVFTFDNQAKKYNLINPQGLYRYLQDGQVIETGLSIDGERVEAGTFYFTRSEAQDGALTAQITANDRVLAWDGDTWEGGESGSWTLGEALRAVLGEEAAVSFGPDLVGRTVGKAIPNGTSKREAVRLLCQAARCTCWVDRAGVVTCRALEIAAAGVDTLDGDNLYDWDGVGVSERVDSVSLTVKDAFAGTEQTYTAGSGTNPKSISNPCAVEGQAVAEWLLGMYARRLSYDVKNRGNPAVLTGETITIYNAYQEAGRAAVTGQTLTYDGGLTAQTKALGEAWT
;
A
#
# COMPACT_ATOMS: atom_id res chain seq x y z
N MET A 1 10.39 11.90 11.79
CA MET A 1 10.94 12.16 10.44
C MET A 1 11.27 13.63 10.26
N ASN A 2 12.52 13.98 9.95
CA ASN A 2 12.86 15.34 9.53
C ASN A 2 12.80 15.46 8.01
N ALA A 3 11.60 15.71 7.48
CA ALA A 3 11.37 15.67 6.03
C ALA A 3 12.16 16.74 5.25
N TYR A 4 12.55 17.86 5.87
CA TYR A 4 13.09 19.04 5.16
C TYR A 4 14.55 19.34 5.46
N ALA A 5 15.31 18.38 5.99
CA ALA A 5 16.75 18.54 6.21
C ALA A 5 17.47 19.05 4.93
N PRO A 6 18.48 19.94 5.03
CA PRO A 6 19.17 20.51 3.87
C PRO A 6 19.75 19.45 2.93
N SER A 7 20.24 18.35 3.48
CA SER A 7 20.58 17.12 2.78
C SER A 7 19.74 16.01 3.38
N ARG A 8 19.14 15.17 2.53
CA ARG A 8 18.35 14.01 2.95
C ARG A 8 18.50 12.89 1.93
N ARG A 9 18.59 11.65 2.39
CA ARG A 9 18.55 10.45 1.56
C ARG A 9 17.12 9.96 1.47
N VAL A 10 16.58 9.90 0.27
CA VAL A 10 15.25 9.34 0.02
C VAL A 10 15.41 7.88 -0.37
N GLY A 11 14.61 7.01 0.24
CA GLY A 11 14.44 5.63 -0.18
C GLY A 11 13.00 5.35 -0.58
N ILE A 12 12.83 4.31 -1.38
CA ILE A 12 11.54 3.78 -1.81
C ILE A 12 11.61 2.25 -1.80
N ASP A 13 10.51 1.62 -1.40
CA ASP A 13 10.33 0.19 -1.54
C ASP A 13 8.92 -0.08 -2.08
N ILE A 14 8.83 -0.89 -3.13
CA ILE A 14 7.55 -1.36 -3.68
C ILE A 14 7.64 -2.87 -3.76
N THR A 15 6.75 -3.56 -3.06
CA THR A 15 6.72 -5.02 -3.03
C THR A 15 5.40 -5.51 -3.56
N PHE A 16 5.44 -6.50 -4.45
CA PHE A 16 4.25 -7.25 -4.84
C PHE A 16 4.54 -8.74 -4.72
N ALA A 17 3.54 -9.47 -4.23
CA ALA A 17 3.69 -10.87 -3.90
C ALA A 17 2.58 -11.67 -4.58
N LEU A 18 2.97 -12.61 -5.45
CA LEU A 18 2.07 -13.59 -6.03
C LEU A 18 2.30 -14.89 -5.28
N LEU A 19 1.48 -15.13 -4.25
CA LEU A 19 1.67 -16.24 -3.33
C LEU A 19 0.45 -17.14 -3.31
N ASP A 20 0.70 -18.45 -3.25
CA ASP A 20 -0.28 -19.46 -2.93
C ASP A 20 -0.29 -19.68 -1.41
N THR A 21 -1.18 -18.99 -0.71
CA THR A 21 -1.31 -19.07 0.75
C THR A 21 -1.93 -20.38 1.21
N GLU A 22 -2.72 -21.06 0.36
CA GLU A 22 -3.24 -22.39 0.66
C GLU A 22 -2.12 -23.43 0.62
N ALA A 23 -1.20 -23.34 -0.35
CA ALA A 23 0.01 -24.17 -0.38
C ALA A 23 0.86 -23.98 0.89
N ALA A 24 1.03 -22.72 1.33
CA ALA A 24 1.71 -22.42 2.59
C ALA A 24 1.01 -23.05 3.79
N GLY A 25 -0.32 -22.97 3.89
CA GLY A 25 -1.09 -23.56 4.98
C GLY A 25 -1.06 -25.10 5.02
N ASN A 26 -0.78 -25.74 3.88
CA ASN A 26 -0.70 -27.20 3.74
C ASN A 26 0.73 -27.75 3.82
N ALA A 27 1.75 -26.89 3.89
CA ALA A 27 3.15 -27.31 3.88
C ALA A 27 3.69 -27.60 5.28
N THR A 28 4.48 -28.67 5.39
CA THR A 28 5.21 -29.03 6.60
C THR A 28 6.71 -28.99 6.31
N PRO A 29 7.46 -28.05 6.91
CA PRO A 29 8.89 -27.91 6.66
C PRO A 29 9.72 -28.86 7.53
N THR A 30 10.73 -29.48 6.91
CA THR A 30 11.78 -30.27 7.57
C THR A 30 13.14 -29.88 7.01
N ALA A 31 14.21 -30.05 7.78
CA ALA A 31 15.57 -29.74 7.32
C ALA A 31 16.54 -30.87 7.68
N SER A 32 17.58 -31.02 6.86
CA SER A 32 18.73 -31.89 7.16
C SER A 32 19.48 -31.51 8.44
N GLY A 33 19.39 -30.25 8.87
CA GLY A 33 19.92 -29.72 10.12
C GLY A 33 19.41 -28.30 10.37
N ALA A 34 19.14 -27.98 11.63
CA ALA A 34 18.66 -26.67 12.07
C ALA A 34 19.24 -26.35 13.45
N GLU A 35 19.64 -25.09 13.66
CA GLU A 35 20.08 -24.61 14.97
C GLU A 35 18.97 -24.77 16.00
N ALA A 36 19.33 -24.95 17.28
CA ALA A 36 18.36 -25.29 18.34
C ALA A 36 17.26 -24.25 18.56
N PHE A 37 17.51 -22.99 18.16
CA PHE A 37 16.57 -21.87 18.23
C PHE A 37 15.84 -21.62 16.89
N SER A 38 15.89 -22.59 15.96
CA SER A 38 15.13 -22.56 14.70
C SER A 38 13.72 -23.12 14.89
N ASP A 39 12.72 -22.44 14.34
CA ASP A 39 11.31 -22.81 14.31
C ASP A 39 10.81 -22.80 12.86
N LEU A 40 10.99 -23.94 12.18
CA LEU A 40 10.81 -24.07 10.73
C LEU A 40 9.42 -23.64 10.23
N PRO A 41 8.29 -23.96 10.90
CA PRO A 41 6.96 -23.48 10.48
C PRO A 41 6.87 -21.98 10.24
N ARG A 42 7.71 -21.16 10.90
CA ARG A 42 7.74 -19.69 10.68
C ARG A 42 8.16 -19.30 9.27
N LEU A 43 8.88 -20.16 8.55
CA LEU A 43 9.29 -19.94 7.16
C LEU A 43 8.09 -19.67 6.22
N LEU A 44 6.93 -20.22 6.54
CA LEU A 44 5.77 -20.22 5.66
C LEU A 44 4.88 -18.97 5.82
N SER A 45 5.14 -18.16 6.85
CA SER A 45 4.34 -16.96 7.15
C SER A 45 4.73 -15.76 6.29
N GLY A 46 6.00 -15.64 5.91
CA GLY A 46 6.56 -14.44 5.30
C GLY A 46 6.75 -13.26 6.27
N GLU A 47 6.35 -13.40 7.54
CA GLU A 47 6.35 -12.33 8.54
C GLU A 47 7.62 -12.29 9.39
N ALA A 48 8.43 -13.36 9.35
CA ALA A 48 9.60 -13.46 10.20
C ALA A 48 10.67 -12.43 9.82
N GLN A 49 11.13 -11.67 10.82
CA GLN A 49 12.16 -10.66 10.65
C GLN A 49 13.53 -11.19 11.12
N SER A 50 14.59 -10.69 10.49
CA SER A 50 15.95 -10.92 10.97
C SER A 50 16.14 -10.27 12.35
N PRO A 51 16.84 -10.93 13.30
CA PRO A 51 17.25 -10.31 14.56
C PRO A 51 18.34 -9.23 14.37
N GLY A 52 18.68 -8.89 13.12
CA GLY A 52 19.75 -7.96 12.78
C GLY A 52 21.12 -8.63 12.73
N LYS A 53 22.19 -7.84 12.93
CA LYS A 53 23.57 -8.33 12.97
C LYS A 53 23.86 -9.08 14.27
N ALA A 54 23.39 -10.32 14.34
CA ALA A 54 23.61 -11.20 15.48
C ALA A 54 25.03 -11.80 15.46
N MET A 55 25.73 -11.72 16.59
CA MET A 55 27.05 -12.32 16.77
C MET A 55 26.93 -13.86 16.79
N THR A 56 27.51 -14.51 15.78
CA THR A 56 27.67 -15.97 15.71
C THR A 56 29.15 -16.32 15.55
N MET A 57 29.50 -17.58 15.80
CA MET A 57 30.89 -18.08 15.71
C MET A 57 31.30 -18.45 14.28
N GLU A 58 30.80 -17.71 13.28
CA GLU A 58 31.17 -17.87 11.87
C GLU A 58 32.41 -17.01 11.55
N ASP A 59 33.44 -17.63 10.98
CA ASP A 59 34.75 -16.98 10.86
C ASP A 59 34.73 -15.72 9.97
N GLY A 60 35.25 -14.61 10.47
CA GLY A 60 35.25 -13.33 9.78
C GLY A 60 33.87 -12.72 9.50
N LEU A 61 32.79 -13.22 10.13
CA LEU A 61 31.46 -12.61 9.99
C LEU A 61 31.35 -11.34 10.85
N VAL A 62 31.69 -11.46 12.14
CA VAL A 62 31.56 -10.37 13.11
C VAL A 62 32.72 -9.39 12.95
N VAL A 63 32.40 -8.10 12.73
CA VAL A 63 33.38 -7.01 12.66
C VAL A 63 33.26 -6.07 13.86
N THR A 64 34.35 -5.39 14.22
CA THR A 64 34.42 -4.50 15.39
C THR A 64 33.97 -3.07 15.07
N ASP A 65 32.86 -2.91 14.35
CA ASP A 65 32.30 -1.60 13.96
C ASP A 65 31.21 -1.08 14.92
N GLY A 66 30.91 -1.85 15.97
CA GLY A 66 29.88 -1.52 16.97
C GLY A 66 28.44 -1.77 16.51
N THR A 67 28.22 -2.38 15.33
CA THR A 67 26.88 -2.64 14.79
C THR A 67 26.36 -4.06 15.06
N TRP A 68 27.18 -4.92 15.66
CA TRP A 68 26.83 -6.30 16.01
C TRP A 68 26.38 -6.42 17.46
N SER A 69 25.39 -7.28 17.70
CA SER A 69 24.83 -7.55 19.02
C SER A 69 24.82 -9.05 19.31
N PRO A 70 24.96 -9.48 20.58
CA PRO A 70 24.67 -10.86 20.96
C PRO A 70 23.25 -11.24 20.52
N LEU A 71 23.08 -12.48 20.05
CA LEU A 71 21.75 -13.01 19.80
C LEU A 71 21.01 -13.10 21.15
N PRO A 72 19.78 -12.58 21.28
CA PRO A 72 18.99 -12.73 22.51
C PRO A 72 18.80 -14.20 22.89
N ASP A 73 18.82 -14.52 24.18
CA ASP A 73 18.68 -15.90 24.68
C ASP A 73 17.32 -16.54 24.31
N ASP A 74 16.29 -15.71 24.14
CA ASP A 74 14.93 -16.08 23.74
C ASP A 74 14.66 -15.91 22.24
N ALA A 75 15.70 -15.62 21.44
CA ALA A 75 15.55 -15.46 20.01
C ALA A 75 15.04 -16.76 19.36
N VAL A 76 14.01 -16.62 18.53
CA VAL A 76 13.51 -17.70 17.68
C VAL A 76 13.59 -17.23 16.24
N VAL A 77 14.30 -17.98 15.40
CA VAL A 77 14.46 -17.69 13.97
C VAL A 77 13.80 -18.81 13.14
N PRO A 78 13.45 -18.59 11.87
CA PRO A 78 12.78 -19.64 11.08
C PRO A 78 13.71 -20.82 10.76
N TRP A 79 14.82 -20.59 10.05
CA TRP A 79 15.79 -21.65 9.81
C TRP A 79 17.21 -21.14 9.62
N TRP A 80 18.10 -21.54 10.54
CA TRP A 80 19.54 -21.41 10.37
C TRP A 80 20.17 -22.80 10.26
N SER A 81 20.99 -23.03 9.23
CA SER A 81 21.67 -24.31 9.06
C SER A 81 22.73 -24.54 10.16
N THR A 82 22.86 -25.79 10.62
CA THR A 82 23.98 -26.20 11.48
C THR A 82 25.26 -26.41 10.67
N ALA A 83 25.14 -26.74 9.38
CA ALA A 83 26.27 -26.86 8.47
C ALA A 83 26.88 -25.48 8.18
N LEU A 84 28.22 -25.44 8.16
CA LEU A 84 29.01 -24.33 7.63
C LEU A 84 29.62 -24.74 6.30
N SER A 85 29.72 -23.80 5.37
CA SER A 85 30.52 -23.99 4.17
C SER A 85 32.01 -24.08 4.51
N ASP A 86 32.78 -24.68 3.61
CA ASP A 86 34.23 -24.73 3.72
C ASP A 86 34.88 -23.38 3.39
N GLU A 87 36.22 -23.33 3.36
CA GLU A 87 37.00 -22.12 3.07
C GLU A 87 36.69 -21.50 1.69
N SER A 88 36.23 -22.32 0.75
CA SER A 88 35.86 -21.90 -0.61
C SER A 88 34.39 -21.53 -0.75
N GLY A 89 33.63 -21.59 0.35
CA GLY A 89 32.19 -21.36 0.36
C GLY A 89 31.36 -22.55 -0.13
N GLN A 90 31.94 -23.73 -0.31
CA GLN A 90 31.22 -24.93 -0.76
C GLN A 90 30.74 -25.76 0.44
N PHE A 91 29.61 -26.44 0.30
CA PHE A 91 29.18 -27.43 1.30
C PHE A 91 29.57 -28.83 0.87
N THR A 92 30.36 -29.53 1.70
CA THR A 92 30.67 -30.97 1.48
C THR A 92 29.40 -31.82 1.52
N ALA A 93 28.47 -31.47 2.42
CA ALA A 93 27.11 -31.99 2.47
C ALA A 93 26.16 -30.78 2.47
N PRO A 94 25.60 -30.40 1.30
CA PRO A 94 24.68 -29.27 1.19
C PRO A 94 23.52 -29.39 2.19
N PRO A 95 23.28 -28.38 3.05
CA PRO A 95 22.09 -28.38 3.86
C PRO A 95 20.86 -28.32 2.94
N THR A 96 19.85 -29.09 3.30
CA THR A 96 18.57 -29.16 2.60
C THR A 96 17.41 -28.74 3.48
N LEU A 97 16.42 -28.10 2.86
CA LEU A 97 15.10 -27.81 3.40
C LEU A 97 14.06 -28.51 2.51
N THR A 98 13.15 -29.26 3.11
CA THR A 98 12.07 -29.99 2.43
C THR A 98 10.73 -29.49 2.93
N LEU A 99 9.83 -29.15 1.99
CA LEU A 99 8.46 -28.76 2.25
C LEU A 99 7.56 -29.86 1.67
N ASP A 100 6.92 -30.63 2.54
CA ASP A 100 5.91 -31.63 2.14
C ASP A 100 4.51 -31.02 2.27
N LEU A 101 3.68 -31.15 1.24
CA LEU A 101 2.33 -30.57 1.20
C LEU A 101 1.27 -31.65 1.41
N SER A 102 0.30 -31.39 2.28
CA SER A 102 -0.84 -32.29 2.51
C SER A 102 -1.86 -32.33 1.38
N ALA A 103 -1.81 -31.35 0.46
CA ALA A 103 -2.61 -31.29 -0.74
C ALA A 103 -1.73 -30.78 -1.91
N PRO A 104 -1.91 -31.29 -3.14
CA PRO A 104 -1.12 -30.82 -4.28
C PRO A 104 -1.35 -29.34 -4.56
N ALA A 105 -0.27 -28.61 -4.85
CA ALA A 105 -0.30 -27.18 -5.17
C ALA A 105 0.28 -26.89 -6.55
N SER A 106 -0.01 -25.71 -7.09
CA SER A 106 0.55 -25.22 -8.35
C SER A 106 1.03 -23.80 -8.14
N SER A 107 2.30 -23.52 -8.45
CA SER A 107 2.87 -22.19 -8.30
C SER A 107 3.77 -21.86 -9.49
N VAL A 108 3.96 -20.56 -9.69
CA VAL A 108 4.80 -20.02 -10.77
C VAL A 108 6.29 -20.06 -10.41
N GLY A 109 6.61 -20.47 -9.20
CA GLY A 109 7.95 -20.41 -8.63
C GLY A 109 7.91 -20.42 -7.11
N PHE A 110 9.02 -20.00 -6.52
CA PHE A 110 9.24 -19.96 -5.07
C PHE A 110 10.03 -18.71 -4.69
N SER A 111 9.77 -18.17 -3.50
CA SER A 111 10.47 -17.00 -2.97
C SER A 111 11.17 -17.33 -1.67
N LEU A 112 12.48 -17.07 -1.61
CA LEU A 112 13.30 -17.32 -0.44
C LEU A 112 13.90 -16.00 0.06
N THR A 113 13.64 -15.66 1.33
CA THR A 113 14.20 -14.47 1.98
C THR A 113 15.26 -14.87 2.98
N PHE A 114 16.47 -14.36 2.80
CA PHE A 114 17.67 -14.62 3.58
C PHE A 114 18.05 -13.42 4.47
N ASP A 115 19.16 -13.55 5.19
CA ASP A 115 19.64 -12.51 6.09
C ASP A 115 20.31 -11.35 5.35
N GLU A 116 19.57 -10.25 5.20
CA GLU A 116 20.08 -8.98 4.69
C GLU A 116 21.04 -8.29 5.67
N PRO A 117 20.72 -8.12 6.98
CA PRO A 117 21.54 -7.28 7.87
C PRO A 117 22.98 -7.76 8.08
N ALA A 118 23.20 -9.08 8.19
CA ALA A 118 24.52 -9.68 8.33
C ALA A 118 25.09 -10.17 6.99
N GLY A 119 24.40 -9.96 5.86
CA GLY A 119 24.90 -10.33 4.55
C GLY A 119 24.99 -11.86 4.32
N CYS A 120 24.13 -12.64 4.96
CA CYS A 120 24.23 -14.11 4.98
C CYS A 120 23.16 -14.76 4.09
N TRP A 121 23.49 -15.00 2.83
CA TRP A 121 22.70 -15.77 1.87
C TRP A 121 23.59 -16.80 1.13
N PRO A 122 23.02 -17.90 0.60
CA PRO A 122 23.73 -18.80 -0.29
C PRO A 122 24.12 -18.05 -1.58
N SER A 123 25.14 -18.51 -2.30
CA SER A 123 25.43 -18.05 -3.68
C SER A 123 24.74 -18.91 -4.73
N GLN A 124 24.37 -20.16 -4.37
CA GLN A 124 23.67 -21.09 -5.25
C GLN A 124 22.65 -21.93 -4.48
N VAL A 125 21.44 -22.03 -5.04
CA VAL A 125 20.35 -22.86 -4.52
C VAL A 125 19.81 -23.73 -5.64
N ARG A 126 19.69 -25.03 -5.40
CA ARG A 126 18.95 -25.93 -6.30
C ARG A 126 17.57 -26.20 -5.71
N LEU A 127 16.53 -25.91 -6.49
CA LEU A 127 15.16 -26.24 -6.15
C LEU A 127 14.71 -27.41 -6.99
N THR A 128 14.05 -28.38 -6.36
CA THR A 128 13.43 -29.53 -7.01
C THR A 128 12.02 -29.71 -6.48
N ALA A 129 11.03 -29.69 -7.38
CA ALA A 129 9.64 -29.99 -7.07
C ALA A 129 9.33 -31.44 -7.44
N TYR A 130 8.48 -32.11 -6.67
CA TYR A 130 8.15 -33.52 -6.82
C TYR A 130 6.64 -33.75 -6.82
N ARG A 131 6.23 -34.87 -7.39
CA ARG A 131 4.89 -35.47 -7.20
C ARG A 131 5.03 -36.97 -7.02
N GLY A 132 4.48 -37.51 -5.93
CA GLY A 132 4.53 -38.94 -5.65
C GLY A 132 5.95 -39.51 -5.55
N GLY A 133 6.93 -38.67 -5.23
CA GLY A 133 8.35 -39.03 -5.15
C GLY A 133 9.17 -38.83 -6.43
N GLU A 134 8.54 -38.61 -7.58
CA GLU A 134 9.23 -38.34 -8.85
C GLU A 134 9.49 -36.83 -9.03
N PRO A 135 10.69 -36.42 -9.49
CA PRO A 135 10.96 -35.02 -9.75
C PRO A 135 10.15 -34.52 -10.96
N LEU A 136 9.40 -33.43 -10.76
CA LEU A 136 8.66 -32.75 -11.82
C LEU A 136 9.54 -31.73 -12.52
N GLU A 137 10.17 -30.85 -11.74
CA GLU A 137 10.99 -29.75 -12.24
C GLU A 137 12.19 -29.54 -11.30
N GLN A 138 13.33 -29.19 -11.89
CA GLN A 138 14.57 -28.96 -11.15
C GLN A 138 15.37 -27.84 -11.81
N GLN A 139 15.80 -26.87 -11.01
CA GLN A 139 16.68 -25.80 -11.49
C GLN A 139 17.65 -25.32 -10.41
N THR A 140 18.83 -24.88 -10.83
CA THR A 140 19.81 -24.23 -9.97
C THR A 140 19.80 -22.73 -10.23
N PHE A 141 19.66 -21.95 -9.17
CA PHE A 141 19.59 -20.50 -9.17
C PHE A 141 20.86 -19.92 -8.56
N ALA A 142 21.41 -18.89 -9.21
CA ALA A 142 22.40 -18.03 -8.59
C ALA A 142 21.69 -17.03 -7.68
N VAL A 143 22.27 -16.76 -6.52
CA VAL A 143 21.73 -15.85 -5.52
C VAL A 143 22.76 -14.75 -5.26
N SER A 144 22.34 -13.50 -5.47
CA SER A 144 23.20 -12.32 -5.38
C SER A 144 22.79 -11.35 -4.28
N GLY A 145 21.73 -11.68 -3.52
CA GLY A 145 21.17 -10.80 -2.51
C GLY A 145 20.21 -11.55 -1.57
N PRO A 146 19.53 -10.81 -0.68
CA PRO A 146 18.72 -11.40 0.37
C PRO A 146 17.39 -11.97 -0.11
N LEU A 147 16.93 -11.66 -1.32
CA LEU A 147 15.71 -12.22 -1.90
C LEU A 147 16.04 -13.02 -3.16
N LEU A 148 15.67 -14.30 -3.17
CA LEU A 148 15.64 -15.11 -4.38
C LEU A 148 14.18 -15.29 -4.82
N ALA A 149 13.82 -14.65 -5.93
CA ALA A 149 12.60 -14.97 -6.68
C ALA A 149 12.93 -16.04 -7.72
N ALA A 150 12.70 -17.31 -7.38
CA ALA A 150 13.01 -18.45 -8.23
C ALA A 150 11.84 -18.75 -9.17
N ASP A 151 11.96 -18.30 -10.42
CA ASP A 151 11.05 -18.64 -11.51
C ASP A 151 11.19 -20.14 -11.85
N LEU A 152 10.28 -20.94 -11.29
CA LEU A 152 10.22 -22.40 -11.46
C LEU A 152 8.74 -22.82 -11.52
N PRO A 153 8.03 -22.54 -12.62
CA PRO A 153 6.62 -22.86 -12.74
C PRO A 153 6.41 -24.39 -12.66
N VAL A 154 5.57 -24.83 -11.73
CA VAL A 154 5.28 -26.25 -11.52
C VAL A 154 3.84 -26.43 -11.07
N GLU A 155 3.18 -27.45 -11.63
CA GLU A 155 1.78 -27.75 -11.34
C GLU A 155 1.62 -29.06 -10.56
N HIS A 156 0.64 -29.10 -9.67
CA HIS A 156 0.28 -30.17 -8.74
C HIS A 156 1.48 -30.91 -8.10
N TYR A 157 2.48 -30.19 -7.63
CA TYR A 157 3.53 -30.79 -6.80
C TYR A 157 3.00 -31.06 -5.38
N ASP A 158 3.55 -32.07 -4.72
CA ASP A 158 3.26 -32.40 -3.33
C ASP A 158 4.48 -32.24 -2.42
N LYS A 159 5.66 -31.94 -2.99
CA LYS A 159 6.88 -31.70 -2.23
C LYS A 159 7.84 -30.78 -2.98
N VAL A 160 8.55 -29.94 -2.24
CA VAL A 160 9.65 -29.10 -2.76
C VAL A 160 10.87 -29.29 -1.88
N VAL A 161 12.04 -29.46 -2.51
CA VAL A 161 13.32 -29.56 -1.83
C VAL A 161 14.24 -28.44 -2.31
N ALA A 162 14.75 -27.66 -1.36
CA ALA A 162 15.82 -26.70 -1.60
C ALA A 162 17.14 -27.22 -1.06
N GLU A 163 18.13 -27.29 -1.93
CA GLU A 163 19.50 -27.65 -1.60
C GLU A 163 20.40 -26.42 -1.73
N PHE A 164 21.06 -26.02 -0.64
CA PHE A 164 21.92 -24.84 -0.62
C PHE A 164 23.36 -25.26 -0.91
N LEU A 165 23.84 -24.97 -2.11
CA LEU A 165 25.05 -25.60 -2.65
C LEU A 165 26.34 -24.88 -2.23
N ALA A 166 26.27 -23.56 -2.11
CA ALA A 166 27.42 -22.72 -1.77
C ALA A 166 27.01 -21.40 -1.12
N THR A 167 27.97 -20.72 -0.49
CA THR A 167 27.89 -19.36 0.04
C THR A 167 28.90 -18.46 -0.68
N PRO A 168 28.70 -17.13 -0.71
CA PRO A 168 29.63 -16.21 -1.39
C PRO A 168 30.97 -16.06 -0.65
N VAL A 169 30.99 -16.35 0.66
CA VAL A 169 32.16 -16.32 1.53
C VAL A 169 32.25 -17.64 2.28
N GLY A 170 33.45 -18.16 2.53
CA GLY A 170 33.68 -19.39 3.27
C GLY A 170 33.25 -19.32 4.75
N TYR A 171 33.06 -20.48 5.37
CA TYR A 171 32.66 -20.61 6.78
C TYR A 171 31.36 -19.86 7.12
N ARG A 172 30.37 -19.94 6.23
CA ARG A 172 29.05 -19.32 6.43
C ARG A 172 27.98 -20.39 6.58
N ARG A 173 27.01 -20.13 7.43
CA ARG A 173 25.73 -20.86 7.49
C ARG A 173 24.71 -20.19 6.57
N VAL A 174 23.68 -20.94 6.21
CA VAL A 174 22.50 -20.39 5.54
C VAL A 174 21.54 -19.89 6.62
N LYS A 175 21.11 -18.63 6.50
CA LYS A 175 20.13 -17.99 7.39
C LYS A 175 18.91 -17.60 6.54
N LEU A 176 17.82 -18.35 6.68
CA LEU A 176 16.59 -18.18 5.92
C LEU A 176 15.45 -17.76 6.86
N TYR A 177 14.70 -16.74 6.45
CA TYR A 177 13.56 -16.22 7.18
C TYR A 177 12.22 -16.54 6.53
N SER A 178 12.20 -16.78 5.22
CA SER A 178 10.96 -17.08 4.52
C SER A 178 11.18 -18.04 3.35
N PHE A 179 10.24 -18.96 3.17
CA PHE A 179 10.10 -19.79 1.97
C PHE A 179 8.62 -19.78 1.57
N LEU A 180 8.31 -19.06 0.50
CA LEU A 180 6.94 -18.85 0.04
C LEU A 180 6.69 -19.53 -1.31
N PHE A 181 5.49 -20.06 -1.46
CA PHE A 181 5.01 -20.68 -2.68
C PHE A 181 4.53 -19.59 -3.64
N GLY A 182 5.34 -19.26 -4.65
CA GLY A 182 5.10 -18.16 -5.58
C GLY A 182 6.24 -17.14 -5.62
N ILE A 183 6.00 -15.99 -6.25
CA ILE A 183 7.02 -14.96 -6.53
C ILE A 183 6.73 -13.67 -5.76
N VAL A 184 7.66 -13.28 -4.90
CA VAL A 184 7.76 -11.96 -4.30
C VAL A 184 8.75 -11.14 -5.09
N GLN A 185 8.35 -9.94 -5.47
CA GLN A 185 9.21 -9.00 -6.15
C GLN A 185 9.27 -7.71 -5.38
N ARG A 186 10.50 -7.26 -5.19
CA ARG A 186 10.83 -6.01 -4.51
C ARG A 186 11.51 -5.10 -5.50
N PHE A 187 11.01 -3.89 -5.59
CA PHE A 187 11.66 -2.78 -6.26
C PHE A 187 12.16 -1.81 -5.20
N ASP A 188 13.31 -1.23 -5.48
CA ASP A 188 14.13 -0.43 -4.58
C ASP A 188 14.69 0.78 -5.35
N PRO A 189 15.47 1.67 -4.69
CA PRO A 189 16.04 2.83 -5.36
C PRO A 189 16.93 2.53 -6.57
N ASP A 190 17.50 1.32 -6.67
CA ASP A 190 18.41 0.93 -7.75
C ASP A 190 17.64 0.43 -8.99
N THR A 191 16.40 -0.02 -8.79
CA THR A 191 15.53 -0.58 -9.84
C THR A 191 14.40 0.36 -10.27
N ILE A 192 13.93 1.24 -9.38
CA ILE A 192 12.88 2.23 -9.68
C ILE A 192 13.49 3.43 -10.40
N VAL A 193 12.90 3.77 -11.55
CA VAL A 193 13.22 4.99 -12.29
C VAL A 193 12.36 6.15 -11.80
N THR A 194 11.04 5.94 -11.71
CA THR A 194 10.10 6.90 -11.13
C THR A 194 8.96 6.20 -10.40
N ALA A 195 8.40 6.84 -9.38
CA ALA A 195 7.16 6.40 -8.75
C ALA A 195 6.32 7.60 -8.30
N THR A 196 5.03 7.56 -8.58
CA THR A 196 4.07 8.61 -8.24
C THR A 196 2.96 8.02 -7.39
N PHE A 197 2.74 8.58 -6.20
CA PHE A 197 1.67 8.21 -5.27
C PHE A 197 0.68 9.36 -5.18
N SER A 198 -0.57 9.14 -5.57
CA SER A 198 -1.63 10.16 -5.49
C SER A 198 -2.74 9.69 -4.56
N ALA A 199 -3.09 10.48 -3.57
CA ALA A 199 -4.21 10.22 -2.67
C ALA A 199 -4.92 11.52 -2.29
N GLY A 200 -6.18 11.45 -1.88
CA GLY A 200 -6.94 12.62 -1.45
C GLY A 200 -8.40 12.34 -1.14
N CYS A 201 -9.13 13.41 -0.86
CA CYS A 201 -10.56 13.38 -0.57
C CYS A 201 -11.28 14.57 -1.22
N SER A 202 -12.60 14.45 -1.42
CA SER A 202 -13.46 15.60 -1.74
C SER A 202 -14.01 16.24 -0.46
N ALA A 203 -13.76 17.54 -0.26
CA ALA A 203 -14.16 18.27 0.95
C ALA A 203 -15.68 18.29 1.20
N ALA A 204 -16.47 18.43 0.13
CA ALA A 204 -17.93 18.36 0.16
C ALA A 204 -18.49 16.97 -0.19
N CYS A 205 -17.61 15.96 -0.27
CA CYS A 205 -17.95 14.59 -0.70
C CYS A 205 -18.71 14.57 -2.04
N GLU A 206 -18.25 15.38 -3.01
CA GLU A 206 -18.74 15.37 -4.39
C GLU A 206 -18.18 14.19 -5.20
N SER A 207 -17.15 13.53 -4.67
CA SER A 207 -16.58 12.29 -5.19
C SER A 207 -15.84 11.54 -4.07
N ILE A 208 -15.56 10.26 -4.29
CA ILE A 208 -14.58 9.50 -3.50
C ILE A 208 -13.41 9.19 -4.44
N PRO A 209 -12.32 9.96 -4.39
CA PRO A 209 -11.15 9.70 -5.20
C PRO A 209 -10.55 8.33 -4.87
N SER A 210 -10.11 7.61 -5.90
CA SER A 210 -9.28 6.42 -5.73
C SER A 210 -7.82 6.86 -5.64
N ALA A 211 -7.11 6.40 -4.63
CA ALA A 211 -5.66 6.55 -4.56
C ALA A 211 -5.00 5.74 -5.68
N GLU A 212 -3.91 6.27 -6.23
CA GLU A 212 -3.21 5.70 -7.38
C GLU A 212 -1.70 5.67 -7.14
N LEU A 213 -1.10 4.54 -7.51
CA LEU A 213 0.33 4.35 -7.64
C LEU A 213 0.66 4.14 -9.12
N VAL A 214 1.59 4.93 -9.64
CA VAL A 214 2.20 4.70 -10.96
C VAL A 214 3.70 4.64 -10.79
N PHE A 215 4.34 3.52 -11.11
CA PHE A 215 5.79 3.42 -11.05
C PHE A 215 6.39 2.81 -12.32
N THR A 216 7.56 3.33 -12.68
CA THR A 216 8.37 2.91 -13.81
C THR A 216 9.69 2.38 -13.30
N PHE A 217 10.13 1.24 -13.80
CA PHE A 217 11.32 0.54 -13.31
C PHE A 217 12.15 -0.02 -14.46
N ASP A 218 13.42 -0.35 -14.17
CA ASP A 218 14.36 -0.91 -15.13
C ASP A 218 13.90 -2.31 -15.61
N ASN A 219 13.81 -2.47 -16.92
CA ASN A 219 13.49 -3.70 -17.62
C ASN A 219 14.52 -4.03 -18.72
N GLN A 220 15.79 -3.63 -18.57
CA GLN A 220 16.87 -3.97 -19.51
C GLN A 220 17.01 -5.48 -19.74
N ALA A 221 16.77 -6.29 -18.71
CA ALA A 221 16.79 -7.75 -18.80
C ALA A 221 15.58 -8.35 -19.55
N LYS A 222 14.61 -7.52 -19.99
CA LYS A 222 13.38 -7.92 -20.70
C LYS A 222 12.52 -8.95 -19.97
N LYS A 223 12.72 -9.09 -18.66
CA LYS A 223 11.93 -9.98 -17.78
C LYS A 223 10.46 -9.57 -17.74
N TYR A 224 10.19 -8.31 -18.06
CA TYR A 224 8.90 -7.64 -17.99
C TYR A 224 8.41 -7.25 -19.40
N ASN A 225 8.65 -8.08 -20.42
CA ASN A 225 8.04 -7.85 -21.73
C ASN A 225 6.69 -8.59 -21.80
N LEU A 226 5.59 -7.87 -22.04
CA LEU A 226 4.22 -8.42 -22.03
C LEU A 226 3.99 -9.52 -23.09
N ILE A 227 4.79 -9.53 -24.16
CA ILE A 227 4.76 -10.57 -25.21
C ILE A 227 5.73 -11.72 -24.96
N ASN A 228 6.51 -11.69 -23.87
CA ASN A 228 7.37 -12.82 -23.51
C ASN A 228 6.47 -13.95 -22.97
N PRO A 229 6.34 -15.09 -23.67
CA PRO A 229 5.50 -16.20 -23.22
C PRO A 229 6.02 -16.88 -21.95
N GLN A 230 7.26 -16.60 -21.54
CA GLN A 230 7.84 -16.97 -20.24
C GLN A 230 8.02 -15.76 -19.31
N GLY A 231 7.37 -14.64 -19.61
CA GLY A 231 7.44 -13.41 -18.83
C GLY A 231 6.60 -13.50 -17.56
N LEU A 232 7.10 -12.85 -16.51
CA LEU A 232 6.51 -12.81 -15.17
C LEU A 232 5.09 -12.21 -15.15
N TYR A 233 4.76 -11.41 -16.18
CA TYR A 233 3.45 -10.77 -16.37
C TYR A 233 2.29 -11.71 -16.71
N ARG A 234 2.55 -12.96 -17.11
CA ARG A 234 1.46 -13.95 -17.30
C ARG A 234 0.62 -14.13 -16.02
N TYR A 235 1.20 -13.81 -14.87
CA TYR A 235 0.65 -14.14 -13.57
C TYR A 235 0.29 -12.93 -12.71
N LEU A 236 0.49 -11.69 -13.21
CA LEU A 236 -0.13 -10.53 -12.57
C LEU A 236 -1.64 -10.63 -12.76
N GLN A 237 -2.34 -10.76 -11.65
CA GLN A 237 -3.80 -10.81 -11.63
C GLN A 237 -4.34 -9.45 -11.20
N ASP A 238 -5.46 -9.05 -11.79
CA ASP A 238 -6.23 -7.90 -11.32
C ASP A 238 -6.56 -8.08 -9.83
N GLY A 239 -6.40 -7.03 -9.04
CA GLY A 239 -6.62 -7.10 -7.59
C GLY A 239 -5.46 -7.65 -6.76
N GLN A 240 -4.27 -7.84 -7.32
CA GLN A 240 -3.09 -8.26 -6.54
C GLN A 240 -2.57 -7.13 -5.65
N VAL A 241 -2.34 -7.41 -4.37
CA VAL A 241 -1.87 -6.43 -3.37
C VAL A 241 -0.43 -5.99 -3.66
N ILE A 242 -0.20 -4.68 -3.61
CA ILE A 242 1.10 -4.02 -3.71
C ILE A 242 1.29 -3.17 -2.45
N GLU A 243 2.35 -3.49 -1.72
CA GLU A 243 2.77 -2.77 -0.51
C GLU A 243 3.87 -1.77 -0.86
N THR A 244 3.81 -0.59 -0.26
CA THR A 244 4.73 0.49 -0.61
C THR A 244 5.21 1.28 0.59
N GLY A 245 6.48 1.64 0.57
CA GLY A 245 7.13 2.46 1.57
C GLY A 245 7.96 3.58 0.95
N LEU A 246 8.03 4.69 1.68
CA LEU A 246 8.98 5.78 1.44
C LEU A 246 9.80 5.99 2.69
N SER A 247 11.08 6.32 2.53
CA SER A 247 11.94 6.66 3.66
C SER A 247 12.71 7.95 3.44
N ILE A 248 12.96 8.66 4.54
CA ILE A 248 13.83 9.82 4.59
C ILE A 248 14.86 9.58 5.70
N ASP A 249 16.14 9.56 5.33
CA ASP A 249 17.27 9.31 6.23
C ASP A 249 17.13 8.01 7.05
N GLY A 250 16.54 6.98 6.43
CA GLY A 250 16.35 5.66 7.03
C GLY A 250 15.08 5.52 7.87
N GLU A 251 14.36 6.60 8.16
CA GLU A 251 13.04 6.53 8.78
C GLU A 251 12.00 6.23 7.70
N ARG A 252 11.28 5.10 7.82
CA ARG A 252 10.31 4.62 6.82
C ARG A 252 8.88 4.91 7.25
N VAL A 253 8.04 5.26 6.28
CA VAL A 253 6.57 5.36 6.41
C VAL A 253 5.93 4.57 5.28
N GLU A 254 4.79 3.92 5.55
CA GLU A 254 3.98 3.32 4.48
C GLU A 254 3.49 4.41 3.55
N ALA A 255 3.51 4.16 2.24
CA ALA A 255 3.05 5.08 1.21
C ALA A 255 1.66 4.70 0.65
N GLY A 256 1.19 3.48 0.94
CA GLY A 256 -0.15 3.00 0.61
C GLY A 256 -0.20 1.51 0.31
N THR A 257 -1.41 0.95 0.39
CA THR A 257 -1.74 -0.41 -0.03
C THR A 257 -2.56 -0.31 -1.32
N PHE A 258 -2.00 -0.78 -2.42
CA PHE A 258 -2.61 -0.68 -3.75
C PHE A 258 -2.90 -2.07 -4.33
N TYR A 259 -3.66 -2.10 -5.41
CA TYR A 259 -4.09 -3.29 -6.11
C TYR A 259 -3.69 -3.13 -7.58
N PHE A 260 -3.01 -4.11 -8.14
CA PHE A 260 -2.58 -4.07 -9.54
C PHE A 260 -3.79 -3.85 -10.46
N THR A 261 -3.68 -2.83 -11.33
CA THR A 261 -4.74 -2.47 -12.30
C THR A 261 -4.29 -2.78 -13.72
N ARG A 262 -3.09 -2.32 -14.09
CA ARG A 262 -2.55 -2.52 -15.44
C ARG A 262 -1.04 -2.37 -15.48
N SER A 263 -0.45 -2.92 -16.54
CA SER A 263 0.95 -2.75 -16.87
C SER A 263 1.12 -2.33 -18.33
N GLU A 264 2.09 -1.48 -18.60
CA GLU A 264 2.45 -1.01 -19.93
C GLU A 264 3.95 -1.17 -20.16
N ALA A 265 4.34 -1.80 -21.27
CA ALA A 265 5.72 -1.93 -21.71
C ALA A 265 5.77 -1.92 -23.24
N GLN A 266 6.73 -1.18 -23.83
CA GLN A 266 6.98 -1.23 -25.27
C GLN A 266 8.15 -2.18 -25.56
N ASP A 267 8.11 -2.93 -26.66
CA ASP A 267 9.08 -3.99 -26.97
C ASP A 267 10.56 -3.52 -27.06
N GLY A 268 10.76 -2.24 -27.37
CA GLY A 268 12.08 -1.59 -27.41
C GLY A 268 12.42 -0.78 -26.16
N ALA A 269 11.51 -0.66 -25.19
CA ALA A 269 11.75 0.12 -23.98
C ALA A 269 12.65 -0.64 -23.01
N LEU A 270 13.58 0.09 -22.40
CA LEU A 270 14.41 -0.40 -21.29
C LEU A 270 13.69 -0.30 -19.95
N THR A 271 12.42 0.07 -19.95
CA THR A 271 11.60 0.26 -18.76
C THR A 271 10.22 -0.34 -18.95
N ALA A 272 9.58 -0.69 -17.84
CA ALA A 272 8.17 -1.07 -17.77
C ALA A 272 7.46 -0.19 -16.74
N GLN A 273 6.15 -0.01 -16.91
CA GLN A 273 5.31 0.77 -16.01
C GLN A 273 4.18 -0.10 -15.46
N ILE A 274 3.88 0.07 -14.18
CA ILE A 274 2.70 -0.49 -13.51
C ILE A 274 1.84 0.65 -12.98
N THR A 275 0.53 0.52 -13.17
CA THR A 275 -0.50 1.32 -12.50
C THR A 275 -1.26 0.42 -11.52
N ALA A 276 -1.45 0.92 -10.31
CA ALA A 276 -2.21 0.27 -9.27
C ALA A 276 -3.09 1.29 -8.54
N ASN A 277 -4.24 0.85 -8.05
CA ASN A 277 -5.22 1.71 -7.40
C ASN A 277 -5.65 1.11 -6.06
N ASP A 278 -6.21 1.92 -5.17
CA ASP A 278 -6.87 1.37 -3.99
C ASP A 278 -8.18 0.64 -4.33
N ARG A 279 -8.83 0.06 -3.31
CA ARG A 279 -10.10 -0.66 -3.45
C ARG A 279 -11.25 0.21 -3.97
N VAL A 280 -11.13 1.54 -3.90
CA VAL A 280 -12.18 2.45 -4.37
C VAL A 280 -12.38 2.28 -5.88
N LEU A 281 -11.36 1.88 -6.65
CA LEU A 281 -11.50 1.57 -8.08
C LEU A 281 -12.48 0.41 -8.33
N ALA A 282 -12.39 -0.67 -7.56
CA ALA A 282 -13.25 -1.82 -7.71
C ALA A 282 -14.74 -1.50 -7.46
N TRP A 283 -15.02 -0.46 -6.65
CA TRP A 283 -16.39 -0.04 -6.34
C TRP A 283 -17.16 0.56 -7.52
N ASP A 284 -16.49 0.87 -8.64
CA ASP A 284 -17.15 1.29 -9.87
C ASP A 284 -17.79 0.10 -10.62
N GLY A 285 -17.28 -1.12 -10.42
CA GLY A 285 -17.73 -2.33 -11.13
C GLY A 285 -19.00 -2.96 -10.55
N ASP A 286 -19.28 -2.74 -9.26
CA ASP A 286 -20.42 -3.31 -8.55
C ASP A 286 -21.54 -2.28 -8.35
N THR A 287 -22.79 -2.69 -8.58
CA THR A 287 -23.97 -1.86 -8.29
C THR A 287 -24.67 -2.27 -7.01
N TRP A 288 -25.33 -1.30 -6.37
CA TRP A 288 -26.21 -1.48 -5.24
C TRP A 288 -27.66 -1.60 -5.68
N GLU A 289 -28.32 -2.69 -5.28
CA GLU A 289 -29.72 -3.00 -5.60
C GLU A 289 -30.63 -3.05 -4.37
N GLY A 290 -30.09 -2.78 -3.17
CA GLY A 290 -30.80 -2.89 -1.89
C GLY A 290 -31.45 -1.59 -1.41
N GLY A 291 -31.83 -0.68 -2.32
CA GLY A 291 -32.47 0.57 -1.96
C GLY A 291 -33.87 0.36 -1.40
N GLU A 292 -34.22 1.09 -0.34
CA GLU A 292 -35.56 1.08 0.25
C GLU A 292 -35.85 2.42 0.96
N SER A 293 -37.07 2.59 1.49
CA SER A 293 -37.41 3.73 2.33
C SER A 293 -37.01 3.48 3.79
N GLY A 294 -36.78 4.55 4.55
CA GLY A 294 -36.35 4.50 5.95
C GLY A 294 -34.90 4.94 6.15
N SER A 295 -34.32 4.60 7.30
CA SER A 295 -32.99 5.06 7.71
C SER A 295 -32.10 3.98 8.30
N TRP A 296 -30.79 4.23 8.25
CA TRP A 296 -29.72 3.52 8.93
C TRP A 296 -28.87 4.49 9.74
N THR A 297 -28.02 3.96 10.62
CA THR A 297 -26.79 4.66 10.98
C THR A 297 -25.77 4.57 9.84
N LEU A 298 -24.84 5.53 9.74
CA LEU A 298 -23.79 5.50 8.72
C LEU A 298 -22.98 4.19 8.78
N GLY A 299 -22.70 3.69 9.99
CA GLY A 299 -21.99 2.41 10.17
C GLY A 299 -22.73 1.21 9.58
N GLU A 300 -24.05 1.13 9.79
CA GLU A 300 -24.89 0.09 9.17
C GLU A 300 -24.95 0.24 7.65
N ALA A 301 -25.07 1.48 7.15
CA ALA A 301 -25.17 1.75 5.72
C ALA A 301 -23.88 1.37 4.97
N LEU A 302 -22.70 1.74 5.50
CA LEU A 302 -21.43 1.40 4.88
C LEU A 302 -21.15 -0.09 4.92
N ARG A 303 -21.46 -0.78 6.03
CA ARG A 303 -21.38 -2.25 6.11
C ARG A 303 -22.30 -2.93 5.11
N ALA A 304 -23.52 -2.42 4.91
CA ALA A 304 -24.45 -2.97 3.94
C ALA A 304 -23.90 -2.84 2.50
N VAL A 305 -23.36 -1.67 2.13
CA VAL A 305 -22.87 -1.39 0.77
C VAL A 305 -21.51 -2.03 0.48
N LEU A 306 -20.59 -2.02 1.46
CA LEU A 306 -19.21 -2.45 1.29
C LEU A 306 -18.93 -3.89 1.71
N GLY A 307 -19.81 -4.52 2.48
CA GLY A 307 -19.58 -5.84 3.08
C GLY A 307 -19.05 -5.77 4.52
N GLU A 308 -19.14 -6.90 5.24
CA GLU A 308 -18.68 -7.04 6.63
C GLU A 308 -17.14 -7.08 6.74
N GLU A 309 -16.47 -7.48 5.66
CA GLU A 309 -15.03 -7.57 5.51
C GLU A 309 -14.35 -6.21 5.29
N ALA A 310 -15.12 -5.18 4.94
CA ALA A 310 -14.58 -3.85 4.70
C ALA A 310 -14.24 -3.17 6.04
N ALA A 311 -12.95 -2.91 6.27
CA ALA A 311 -12.51 -2.10 7.39
C ALA A 311 -12.91 -0.63 7.19
N VAL A 312 -13.67 -0.08 8.14
CA VAL A 312 -14.10 1.32 8.13
C VAL A 312 -13.74 1.99 9.45
N SER A 313 -13.08 3.15 9.38
CA SER A 313 -12.69 3.98 10.50
C SER A 313 -13.52 5.25 10.52
N PHE A 314 -14.18 5.53 11.65
CA PHE A 314 -15.05 6.70 11.83
C PHE A 314 -14.42 7.73 12.76
N GLY A 315 -14.55 9.02 12.41
CA GLY A 315 -14.35 10.11 13.35
C GLY A 315 -15.43 10.13 14.44
N PRO A 316 -15.28 11.00 15.45
CA PRO A 316 -16.24 11.12 16.55
C PRO A 316 -17.69 11.27 16.04
N ASP A 317 -18.60 10.51 16.65
CA ASP A 317 -20.05 10.49 16.39
C ASP A 317 -20.50 10.11 14.97
N LEU A 318 -19.60 9.94 14.00
CA LEU A 318 -19.95 9.67 12.61
C LEU A 318 -20.63 8.32 12.42
N VAL A 319 -20.17 7.29 13.11
CA VAL A 319 -20.71 5.92 12.98
C VAL A 319 -22.22 5.86 13.26
N GLY A 320 -22.71 6.69 14.18
CA GLY A 320 -24.11 6.72 14.61
C GLY A 320 -24.97 7.76 13.90
N ARG A 321 -24.43 8.53 12.95
CA ARG A 321 -25.23 9.54 12.22
C ARG A 321 -26.27 8.87 11.34
N THR A 322 -27.49 9.40 11.36
CA THR A 322 -28.62 8.87 10.60
C THR A 322 -28.51 9.23 9.12
N VAL A 323 -28.63 8.23 8.26
CA VAL A 323 -28.67 8.36 6.79
C VAL A 323 -29.85 7.58 6.23
N GLY A 324 -30.33 7.98 5.06
CA GLY A 324 -31.47 7.40 4.37
C GLY A 324 -31.07 6.18 3.56
N LYS A 325 -32.00 5.25 3.39
CA LYS A 325 -31.80 4.01 2.63
C LYS A 325 -32.10 4.14 1.13
N ALA A 326 -32.61 5.30 0.71
CA ALA A 326 -33.18 5.52 -0.62
C ALA A 326 -32.11 5.69 -1.72
N ILE A 327 -31.08 4.85 -1.72
CA ILE A 327 -30.08 4.77 -2.79
C ILE A 327 -30.79 4.21 -4.04
N PRO A 328 -30.72 4.89 -5.20
CA PRO A 328 -31.34 4.39 -6.42
C PRO A 328 -30.74 3.05 -6.85
N ASN A 329 -31.58 2.15 -7.36
CA ASN A 329 -31.11 0.86 -7.91
C ASN A 329 -30.14 1.09 -9.09
N GLY A 330 -29.14 0.23 -9.22
CA GLY A 330 -28.09 0.36 -10.23
C GLY A 330 -27.03 1.42 -9.92
N THR A 331 -27.06 2.05 -8.75
CA THR A 331 -26.01 3.00 -8.32
C THR A 331 -24.73 2.24 -8.02
N SER A 332 -23.57 2.68 -8.53
CA SER A 332 -22.30 2.02 -8.19
C SER A 332 -22.03 2.08 -6.69
N LYS A 333 -21.31 1.09 -6.13
CA LYS A 333 -20.92 1.11 -4.71
C LYS A 333 -20.20 2.40 -4.35
N ARG A 334 -19.34 2.92 -5.24
CA ARG A 334 -18.63 4.19 -5.01
C ARG A 334 -19.60 5.36 -4.84
N GLU A 335 -20.59 5.46 -5.72
CA GLU A 335 -21.58 6.53 -5.67
C GLU A 335 -22.53 6.37 -4.48
N ALA A 336 -22.89 5.14 -4.13
CA ALA A 336 -23.67 4.85 -2.92
C ALA A 336 -22.94 5.32 -1.65
N VAL A 337 -21.66 4.98 -1.50
CA VAL A 337 -20.84 5.46 -0.37
C VAL A 337 -20.73 6.98 -0.38
N ARG A 338 -20.53 7.61 -1.56
CA ARG A 338 -20.49 9.07 -1.69
C ARG A 338 -21.77 9.71 -1.17
N LEU A 339 -22.94 9.21 -1.60
CA LEU A 339 -24.25 9.68 -1.16
C LEU A 339 -24.42 9.56 0.36
N LEU A 340 -24.05 8.42 0.93
CA LEU A 340 -24.15 8.14 2.37
C LEU A 340 -23.22 9.06 3.19
N CYS A 341 -21.96 9.20 2.79
CA CYS A 341 -21.00 10.07 3.49
C CYS A 341 -21.40 11.55 3.41
N GLN A 342 -21.87 12.02 2.25
CA GLN A 342 -22.37 13.38 2.09
C GLN A 342 -23.63 13.62 2.94
N ALA A 343 -24.55 12.66 3.00
CA ALA A 343 -25.73 12.72 3.86
C ALA A 343 -25.37 12.72 5.35
N ALA A 344 -24.32 11.99 5.73
CA ALA A 344 -23.76 12.01 7.08
C ALA A 344 -22.89 13.24 7.37
N ARG A 345 -22.72 14.18 6.42
CA ARG A 345 -21.92 15.41 6.58
C ARG A 345 -20.45 15.13 6.91
N CYS A 346 -19.84 14.20 6.18
CA CYS A 346 -18.42 13.86 6.31
C CYS A 346 -17.73 13.68 4.96
N THR A 347 -16.40 13.71 4.98
CA THR A 347 -15.55 13.33 3.86
C THR A 347 -15.15 11.87 3.98
N CYS A 348 -14.77 11.27 2.86
CA CYS A 348 -14.38 9.86 2.77
C CYS A 348 -13.17 9.68 1.84
N TRP A 349 -12.23 8.83 2.25
CA TRP A 349 -11.09 8.38 1.45
C TRP A 349 -10.60 7.02 1.98
N VAL A 350 -9.66 6.38 1.30
CA VAL A 350 -8.97 5.19 1.82
C VAL A 350 -7.59 5.59 2.33
N ASP A 351 -7.25 5.17 3.55
CA ASP A 351 -5.95 5.44 4.13
C ASP A 351 -4.87 4.49 3.60
N ARG A 352 -3.63 4.66 4.07
CA ARG A 352 -2.48 3.90 3.57
C ARG A 352 -2.52 2.41 3.93
N ALA A 353 -3.28 2.05 4.97
CA ALA A 353 -3.51 0.66 5.36
C ALA A 353 -4.69 0.03 4.61
N GLY A 354 -5.31 0.75 3.66
CA GLY A 354 -6.46 0.26 2.92
C GLY A 354 -7.79 0.38 3.67
N VAL A 355 -7.84 1.15 4.77
CA VAL A 355 -9.05 1.33 5.58
C VAL A 355 -9.86 2.51 5.06
N VAL A 356 -11.17 2.31 4.88
CA VAL A 356 -12.10 3.38 4.51
C VAL A 356 -12.24 4.34 5.68
N THR A 357 -11.84 5.58 5.49
CA THR A 357 -11.78 6.60 6.53
C THR A 357 -12.85 7.66 6.30
N CYS A 358 -13.77 7.80 7.27
CA CYS A 358 -14.78 8.87 7.28
C CYS A 358 -14.44 9.89 8.37
N ARG A 359 -14.27 11.17 8.02
CA ARG A 359 -13.94 12.25 8.97
C ARG A 359 -14.70 13.54 8.65
N ALA A 360 -14.84 14.41 9.65
CA ALA A 360 -15.12 15.81 9.38
C ALA A 360 -13.82 16.48 8.93
N LEU A 361 -13.85 17.28 7.87
CA LEU A 361 -12.68 18.00 7.38
C LEU A 361 -12.48 19.29 8.19
N GLU A 362 -11.87 19.16 9.36
CA GLU A 362 -11.60 20.26 10.29
C GLU A 362 -10.23 20.90 10.05
N ILE A 363 -10.09 22.17 10.43
CA ILE A 363 -8.80 22.86 10.48
C ILE A 363 -8.44 23.01 11.96
N ALA A 364 -7.46 22.24 12.40
CA ALA A 364 -7.00 22.23 13.77
C ALA A 364 -6.22 23.51 14.12
N ALA A 365 -6.10 23.78 15.43
CA ALA A 365 -5.38 24.95 15.90
C ALA A 365 -3.88 24.90 15.54
N ALA A 366 -3.28 23.71 15.67
CA ALA A 366 -1.90 23.41 15.33
C ALA A 366 -1.85 22.55 14.06
N GLY A 367 -0.93 22.91 13.15
CA GLY A 367 -0.61 22.08 11.98
C GLY A 367 0.37 20.96 12.35
N VAL A 368 0.32 19.86 11.61
CA VAL A 368 1.30 18.76 11.69
C VAL A 368 2.55 19.03 10.85
N ASP A 369 2.46 20.01 9.94
CA ASP A 369 3.53 20.40 9.04
C ASP A 369 3.43 21.88 8.64
N THR A 370 4.56 22.44 8.18
CA THR A 370 4.68 23.83 7.73
C THR A 370 5.34 23.89 6.37
N LEU A 371 4.66 24.49 5.40
CA LEU A 371 5.18 24.80 4.07
C LEU A 371 5.55 26.28 3.98
N ASP A 372 6.83 26.57 3.76
CA ASP A 372 7.41 27.91 3.71
C ASP A 372 8.48 28.04 2.61
N GLY A 373 9.23 29.15 2.60
CA GLY A 373 10.23 29.42 1.57
C GLY A 373 11.39 28.42 1.53
N ASP A 374 11.59 27.61 2.56
CA ASP A 374 12.68 26.62 2.61
C ASP A 374 12.26 25.27 1.99
N ASN A 375 10.95 25.03 1.84
CA ASN A 375 10.43 23.76 1.34
C ASN A 375 9.38 23.87 0.22
N LEU A 376 8.91 25.08 -0.11
CA LEU A 376 8.18 25.37 -1.34
C LEU A 376 9.17 25.57 -2.51
N TYR A 377 8.79 25.10 -3.70
CA TYR A 377 9.58 25.33 -4.91
C TYR A 377 9.33 26.71 -5.51
N ASP A 378 8.11 27.20 -5.35
CA ASP A 378 7.64 28.50 -5.76
C ASP A 378 6.45 28.89 -4.87
N TRP A 379 6.01 30.15 -4.98
CA TRP A 379 4.88 30.67 -4.19
C TRP A 379 3.55 30.59 -4.96
N ASP A 380 3.51 29.87 -6.08
CA ASP A 380 2.32 29.70 -6.90
C ASP A 380 1.38 28.66 -6.28
N GLY A 381 0.17 28.52 -6.83
CA GLY A 381 -0.78 27.49 -6.40
C GLY A 381 -1.79 27.95 -5.35
N VAL A 382 -1.82 29.22 -4.98
CA VAL A 382 -2.91 29.79 -4.16
C VAL A 382 -4.04 30.28 -5.07
N GLY A 383 -5.26 29.81 -4.81
CA GLY A 383 -6.45 30.17 -5.57
C GLY A 383 -7.65 30.48 -4.67
N VAL A 384 -8.65 31.14 -5.24
CA VAL A 384 -9.94 31.39 -4.60
C VAL A 384 -11.05 30.90 -5.51
N SER A 385 -11.83 29.92 -5.08
CA SER A 385 -12.95 29.38 -5.86
C SER A 385 -14.08 30.39 -6.02
N GLU A 386 -15.00 30.14 -6.95
CA GLU A 386 -16.22 30.95 -7.07
C GLU A 386 -17.04 30.95 -5.77
N ARG A 387 -17.78 32.03 -5.55
CA ARG A 387 -18.61 32.18 -4.36
C ARG A 387 -19.90 31.37 -4.53
N VAL A 388 -20.15 30.47 -3.60
CA VAL A 388 -21.47 29.86 -3.39
C VAL A 388 -22.09 30.49 -2.15
N ASP A 389 -23.26 31.10 -2.30
CA ASP A 389 -23.97 31.81 -1.23
C ASP A 389 -25.39 31.26 -1.00
N SER A 390 -25.75 30.21 -1.72
CA SER A 390 -26.93 29.40 -1.51
C SER A 390 -26.70 27.95 -1.95
N VAL A 391 -27.22 26.98 -1.20
CA VAL A 391 -27.26 25.56 -1.58
C VAL A 391 -28.71 25.11 -1.61
N SER A 392 -29.13 24.51 -2.71
CA SER A 392 -30.43 23.85 -2.87
C SER A 392 -30.22 22.35 -2.92
N LEU A 393 -30.59 21.66 -1.84
CA LEU A 393 -30.52 20.20 -1.73
C LEU A 393 -31.89 19.58 -2.01
N THR A 394 -31.98 18.76 -3.06
CA THR A 394 -33.16 17.92 -3.32
C THR A 394 -32.96 16.54 -2.72
N VAL A 395 -33.89 16.14 -1.85
CA VAL A 395 -33.96 14.80 -1.26
C VAL A 395 -35.18 14.11 -1.84
N LYS A 396 -34.93 13.04 -2.61
CA LYS A 396 -35.98 12.27 -3.28
C LYS A 396 -35.93 10.82 -2.85
N ASP A 397 -36.92 10.39 -2.07
CA ASP A 397 -37.11 8.97 -1.78
C ASP A 397 -38.06 8.37 -2.83
N ALA A 398 -37.46 7.73 -3.84
CA ALA A 398 -38.22 7.08 -4.92
C ALA A 398 -39.05 5.88 -4.43
N PHE A 399 -38.70 5.28 -3.28
CA PHE A 399 -39.38 4.13 -2.71
C PHE A 399 -40.61 4.54 -1.87
N ALA A 400 -40.56 5.72 -1.25
CA ALA A 400 -41.71 6.34 -0.58
C ALA A 400 -42.52 7.27 -1.50
N GLY A 401 -42.00 7.61 -2.69
CA GLY A 401 -42.63 8.56 -3.62
C GLY A 401 -42.62 10.00 -3.10
N THR A 402 -41.61 10.38 -2.30
CA THR A 402 -41.49 11.72 -1.71
C THR A 402 -40.34 12.51 -2.33
N GLU A 403 -40.51 13.83 -2.38
CA GLU A 403 -39.47 14.76 -2.85
C GLU A 403 -39.57 16.05 -2.04
N GLN A 404 -38.45 16.49 -1.48
CA GLN A 404 -38.37 17.71 -0.69
C GLN A 404 -37.08 18.46 -1.02
N THR A 405 -37.18 19.77 -1.16
CA THR A 405 -36.03 20.66 -1.36
C THR A 405 -35.75 21.44 -0.08
N TYR A 406 -34.49 21.45 0.32
CA TYR A 406 -33.96 22.22 1.44
C TYR A 406 -33.02 23.29 0.91
N THR A 407 -33.13 24.50 1.43
CA THR A 407 -32.31 25.63 0.99
C THR A 407 -31.52 26.19 2.17
N ALA A 408 -30.21 26.27 2.02
CA ALA A 408 -29.32 26.97 2.94
C ALA A 408 -28.77 28.21 2.26
N GLY A 409 -28.75 29.35 2.96
CA GLY A 409 -28.34 30.64 2.39
C GLY A 409 -29.42 31.31 1.55
N SER A 410 -29.11 32.50 1.04
CA SER A 410 -30.10 33.37 0.36
C SER A 410 -29.47 34.26 -0.73
N GLY A 411 -28.28 33.92 -1.19
CA GLY A 411 -27.57 34.74 -2.18
C GLY A 411 -27.90 34.39 -3.63
N THR A 412 -27.12 34.93 -4.56
CA THR A 412 -27.41 34.93 -6.01
C THR A 412 -26.67 33.85 -6.80
N ASN A 413 -25.77 33.09 -6.16
CA ASN A 413 -24.95 32.04 -6.75
C ASN A 413 -25.29 30.69 -6.11
N PRO A 414 -26.42 30.07 -6.51
CA PRO A 414 -26.88 28.81 -5.93
C PRO A 414 -26.11 27.61 -6.49
N LYS A 415 -25.83 26.63 -5.62
CA LYS A 415 -25.37 25.28 -5.99
C LYS A 415 -26.51 24.29 -5.77
N SER A 416 -26.94 23.61 -6.83
CA SER A 416 -27.98 22.58 -6.78
C SER A 416 -27.37 21.20 -6.61
N ILE A 417 -27.85 20.44 -5.62
CA ILE A 417 -27.34 19.11 -5.26
C ILE A 417 -28.53 18.16 -5.06
N SER A 418 -28.37 16.91 -5.45
CA SER A 418 -29.34 15.84 -5.18
C SER A 418 -28.68 14.78 -4.32
N ASN A 419 -29.32 14.45 -3.20
CA ASN A 419 -28.89 13.34 -2.36
C ASN A 419 -30.09 12.69 -1.68
N PRO A 420 -30.55 11.51 -2.14
CA PRO A 420 -31.71 10.84 -1.57
C PRO A 420 -31.45 10.24 -0.18
N CYS A 421 -30.19 10.14 0.25
CA CYS A 421 -29.82 9.59 1.55
C CYS A 421 -29.84 10.63 2.69
N ALA A 422 -30.13 11.91 2.40
CA ALA A 422 -30.13 12.95 3.43
C ALA A 422 -31.41 12.92 4.27
N VAL A 423 -31.32 12.44 5.53
CA VAL A 423 -32.44 12.44 6.48
C VAL A 423 -32.62 13.81 7.12
N GLU A 424 -31.53 14.42 7.60
CA GLU A 424 -31.52 15.78 8.14
C GLU A 424 -31.24 16.81 7.04
N GLY A 425 -32.10 16.87 6.01
CA GLY A 425 -31.83 17.59 4.76
C GLY A 425 -31.40 19.06 4.94
N GLN A 426 -32.00 19.81 5.88
CA GLN A 426 -31.59 21.18 6.17
C GLN A 426 -30.15 21.26 6.70
N ALA A 427 -29.78 20.38 7.64
CA ALA A 427 -28.45 20.36 8.22
C ALA A 427 -27.39 19.92 7.21
N VAL A 428 -27.75 19.06 6.25
CA VAL A 428 -26.88 18.68 5.12
C VAL A 428 -26.67 19.87 4.19
N ALA A 429 -27.72 20.60 3.83
CA ALA A 429 -27.61 21.81 3.00
C ALA A 429 -26.73 22.89 3.65
N GLU A 430 -26.88 23.11 4.97
CA GLU A 430 -26.06 24.05 5.74
C GLU A 430 -24.59 23.62 5.81
N TRP A 431 -24.33 22.32 6.02
CA TRP A 431 -22.96 21.78 5.99
C TRP A 431 -22.30 21.96 4.61
N LEU A 432 -23.03 21.66 3.52
CA LEU A 432 -22.56 21.87 2.16
C LEU A 432 -22.22 23.35 1.90
N LEU A 433 -23.11 24.27 2.31
CA LEU A 433 -22.85 25.71 2.19
C LEU A 433 -21.59 26.12 2.97
N GLY A 434 -21.42 25.60 4.19
CA GLY A 434 -20.21 25.83 5.00
C GLY A 434 -18.93 25.32 4.34
N MET A 435 -18.99 24.17 3.66
CA MET A 435 -17.86 23.66 2.88
C MET A 435 -17.56 24.53 1.67
N TYR A 436 -18.56 24.96 0.89
CA TYR A 436 -18.33 25.85 -0.25
C TYR A 436 -17.95 27.28 0.13
N ALA A 437 -18.21 27.71 1.36
CA ALA A 437 -17.73 28.99 1.88
C ALA A 437 -16.20 29.00 2.11
N ARG A 438 -15.57 27.82 2.23
CA ARG A 438 -14.12 27.67 2.23
C ARG A 438 -13.61 27.75 0.80
N ARG A 439 -13.25 28.96 0.37
CA ARG A 439 -12.89 29.24 -1.02
C ARG A 439 -11.39 29.28 -1.26
N LEU A 440 -10.60 29.42 -0.21
CA LEU A 440 -9.14 29.46 -0.30
C LEU A 440 -8.62 28.05 -0.57
N SER A 441 -8.07 27.84 -1.76
CA SER A 441 -7.49 26.57 -2.17
C SER A 441 -5.99 26.70 -2.37
N TYR A 442 -5.27 25.66 -1.98
CA TYR A 442 -3.84 25.50 -2.22
C TYR A 442 -3.62 24.31 -3.15
N ASP A 443 -2.74 24.47 -4.12
CA ASP A 443 -2.21 23.43 -5.00
C ASP A 443 -0.72 23.74 -5.21
N VAL A 444 0.08 23.48 -4.18
CA VAL A 444 1.45 23.99 -4.05
C VAL A 444 2.48 22.89 -4.27
N LYS A 445 3.55 23.22 -5.01
CA LYS A 445 4.68 22.32 -5.22
C LYS A 445 5.69 22.49 -4.09
N ASN A 446 6.03 21.40 -3.41
CA ASN A 446 6.94 21.41 -2.27
C ASN A 446 7.89 20.20 -2.27
N ARG A 447 8.88 20.23 -1.37
CA ARG A 447 9.87 19.15 -1.22
C ARG A 447 9.26 17.82 -0.80
N GLY A 448 8.02 17.78 -0.33
CA GLY A 448 7.31 16.56 0.05
C GLY A 448 7.71 16.04 1.43
N ASN A 449 6.68 15.82 2.23
CA ASN A 449 6.74 15.10 3.49
C ASN A 449 5.81 13.89 3.40
N PRO A 450 6.36 12.66 3.28
CA PRO A 450 5.54 11.47 3.15
C PRO A 450 4.87 11.11 4.47
N ALA A 451 5.07 11.80 5.59
CA ALA A 451 4.30 11.56 6.81
C ALA A 451 2.94 12.26 6.83
N VAL A 452 2.73 13.29 6.00
CA VAL A 452 1.48 14.06 5.95
C VAL A 452 0.37 13.24 5.29
N LEU A 453 -0.80 13.21 5.94
CA LEU A 453 -1.96 12.44 5.52
C LEU A 453 -3.11 13.34 5.06
N THR A 454 -4.01 12.76 4.25
CA THR A 454 -5.26 13.40 3.87
C THR A 454 -6.10 13.69 5.11
N GLY A 455 -6.69 14.89 5.18
CA GLY A 455 -7.49 15.35 6.30
C GLY A 455 -6.71 16.03 7.41
N GLU A 456 -5.38 15.95 7.43
CA GLU A 456 -4.56 16.66 8.43
C GLU A 456 -4.48 18.17 8.15
N THR A 457 -4.20 18.94 9.19
CA THR A 457 -4.01 20.39 9.08
C THR A 457 -2.54 20.71 8.89
N ILE A 458 -2.22 21.55 7.92
CA ILE A 458 -0.87 22.09 7.71
C ILE A 458 -0.91 23.62 7.66
N THR A 459 0.23 24.24 7.93
CA THR A 459 0.45 25.67 7.74
C THR A 459 1.13 25.91 6.40
N ILE A 460 0.61 26.84 5.60
CA ILE A 460 1.17 27.18 4.28
C ILE A 460 1.39 28.68 4.22
N TYR A 461 2.63 29.10 4.01
CA TYR A 461 2.99 30.50 3.80
C TYR A 461 2.75 30.91 2.35
N ASN A 462 2.27 32.14 2.15
CA ASN A 462 2.15 32.75 0.83
C ASN A 462 3.37 33.64 0.49
N ALA A 463 3.37 34.20 -0.72
CA ALA A 463 4.43 35.12 -1.19
C ALA A 463 4.66 36.36 -0.31
N TYR A 464 3.71 36.68 0.58
CA TYR A 464 3.78 37.81 1.53
C TYR A 464 4.21 37.38 2.94
N GLN A 465 4.65 36.13 3.10
CA GLN A 465 5.04 35.53 4.38
C GLN A 465 3.88 35.47 5.39
N GLU A 466 2.64 35.47 4.91
CA GLU A 466 1.47 35.25 5.75
C GLU A 466 1.16 33.76 5.83
N ALA A 467 0.97 33.27 7.05
CA ALA A 467 0.65 31.88 7.32
C ALA A 467 -0.87 31.63 7.21
N GLY A 468 -1.26 30.74 6.31
CA GLY A 468 -2.61 30.19 6.26
C GLY A 468 -2.65 28.78 6.84
N ARG A 469 -3.74 28.41 7.51
CA ARG A 469 -4.01 27.01 7.89
C ARG A 469 -4.96 26.39 6.89
N ALA A 470 -4.67 25.16 6.50
CA ALA A 470 -5.47 24.43 5.53
C ALA A 470 -5.52 22.94 5.88
N ALA A 471 -6.66 22.32 5.60
CA ALA A 471 -6.81 20.87 5.69
C ALA A 471 -6.35 20.23 4.37
N VAL A 472 -5.47 19.25 4.42
CA VAL A 472 -4.95 18.55 3.23
C VAL A 472 -6.10 17.77 2.58
N THR A 473 -6.39 18.09 1.32
CA THR A 473 -7.42 17.40 0.51
C THR A 473 -6.80 16.48 -0.53
N GLY A 474 -5.50 16.56 -0.77
CA GLY A 474 -4.79 15.60 -1.58
C GLY A 474 -3.29 15.83 -1.62
N GLN A 475 -2.56 14.79 -1.97
CA GLN A 475 -1.12 14.84 -2.14
C GLN A 475 -0.72 13.91 -3.27
N THR A 476 0.14 14.41 -4.17
CA THR A 476 0.85 13.61 -5.16
C THR A 476 2.33 13.64 -4.80
N LEU A 477 2.89 12.52 -4.33
CA LEU A 477 4.31 12.35 -4.06
C LEU A 477 4.99 11.76 -5.30
N THR A 478 6.10 12.33 -5.74
CA THR A 478 6.89 11.83 -6.87
C THR A 478 8.32 11.53 -6.43
N TYR A 479 8.72 10.27 -6.61
CA TYR A 479 10.09 9.78 -6.50
C TYR A 479 10.73 9.64 -7.88
N ASP A 480 11.95 10.16 -8.02
CA ASP A 480 12.78 10.10 -9.25
C ASP A 480 14.28 10.05 -8.91
N GLY A 481 14.62 9.50 -7.74
CA GLY A 481 15.92 9.62 -7.09
C GLY A 481 15.94 10.74 -6.03
N GLY A 482 15.05 11.73 -6.15
CA GLY A 482 14.65 12.64 -5.08
C GLY A 482 13.21 12.39 -4.64
N LEU A 483 12.68 13.25 -3.77
CA LEU A 483 11.25 13.30 -3.45
C LEU A 483 10.74 14.72 -3.69
N THR A 484 9.60 14.83 -4.35
CA THR A 484 8.84 16.07 -4.49
C THR A 484 7.37 15.79 -4.22
N ALA A 485 6.58 16.83 -3.94
CA ALA A 485 5.15 16.71 -3.77
C ALA A 485 4.38 17.85 -4.42
N GLN A 486 3.20 17.53 -4.92
CA GLN A 486 2.12 18.48 -5.17
C GLN A 486 1.10 18.32 -4.05
N THR A 487 0.91 19.34 -3.21
CA THR A 487 -0.01 19.27 -2.06
C THR A 487 -1.22 20.16 -2.29
N LYS A 488 -2.39 19.53 -2.22
CA LYS A 488 -3.69 20.18 -2.31
C LYS A 488 -4.30 20.35 -0.92
N ALA A 489 -4.72 21.55 -0.59
CA ALA A 489 -5.34 21.82 0.70
C ALA A 489 -6.45 22.86 0.61
N LEU A 490 -7.39 22.79 1.55
CA LEU A 490 -8.53 23.70 1.66
C LEU A 490 -8.38 24.57 2.91
N GLY A 491 -8.23 25.87 2.71
CA GLY A 491 -8.09 26.86 3.76
C GLY A 491 -9.37 27.10 4.56
N GLU A 492 -9.26 28.02 5.52
CA GLU A 492 -10.40 28.53 6.28
C GLU A 492 -11.39 29.29 5.38
N ALA A 493 -12.56 29.63 5.94
CA ALA A 493 -13.54 30.44 5.22
C ALA A 493 -12.90 31.77 4.79
N TRP A 494 -13.02 32.08 3.50
CA TRP A 494 -12.49 33.33 2.96
C TRP A 494 -13.50 34.45 3.23
N THR A 495 -13.17 35.35 4.16
CA THR A 495 -14.00 36.48 4.57
C THR A 495 -13.92 37.66 3.62
#